data_AF-A0A9E0PBR0-F1
#
_entry.id   AF-A0A9E0PBR0-F1
#
_cell.length_a   1.000
_cell.length_b   1.000
_cell.length_c   1.000
_cell.angle_alpha   90.00
_cell.angle_beta   90.00
_cell.angle_gamma   90.00
#
_symmetry.space_group_name_H-M   'P 1'
#
loop_
_entity.id
_entity.type
_entity.pdbx_description
1 polymer ?
#
loop_
_entity_poly.entity_id
_entity_poly.type
_entity_poly.pdbx_seq_one_letter_code
_entity_poly.pdbx_strand_id
1 'polypeptide(L)'
;MTQQIARLAIPTDIDFADLKLSRDADGHVSFDWQIIKRICDHSHVPVELLSDAPEDGVAGLLVSWYMMHRQHGGTQDPVAEDLMAEAMAEDAAGQPYSHAPGRA
;
A
#
# COMPACT_ATOMS: atom_id res chain seq x y z
N MET A 1 14.94 -7.93 -0.30
CA MET A 1 15.08 -6.97 -1.42
C MET A 1 14.34 -5.71 -0.98
N THR A 2 15.01 -4.56 -0.89
CA THR A 2 14.38 -3.35 -0.35
C THR A 2 13.78 -2.55 -1.50
N GLN A 3 12.47 -2.68 -1.72
CA GLN A 3 11.75 -1.84 -2.69
C GLN A 3 11.37 -0.54 -1.98
N GLN A 4 12.19 0.49 -2.16
CA GLN A 4 11.88 1.83 -1.68
C GLN A 4 10.90 2.46 -2.68
N ILE A 5 9.61 2.19 -2.50
CA ILE A 5 8.54 2.89 -3.22
C ILE A 5 8.73 4.38 -2.91
N ALA A 6 8.76 5.20 -3.96
CA ALA A 6 9.09 6.62 -3.88
C ALA A 6 8.44 7.30 -2.67
N ARG A 7 9.16 8.26 -2.06
CA ARG A 7 8.71 9.02 -0.88
C ARG A 7 7.52 9.91 -1.24
N LEU A 8 6.35 9.31 -1.42
CA LEU A 8 5.10 9.98 -1.72
C LEU A 8 4.65 10.75 -0.48
N ALA A 9 4.27 12.01 -0.69
CA ALA A 9 3.67 12.85 0.32
C ALA A 9 2.15 12.89 0.09
N ILE A 10 1.39 12.51 1.12
CA ILE A 10 -0.06 12.58 1.07
C ILE A 10 -0.49 14.04 1.29
N PRO A 11 -1.23 14.67 0.37
CA PRO A 11 -1.83 15.98 0.58
C PRO A 11 -2.72 16.02 1.82
N THR A 12 -2.72 17.14 2.54
CA THR A 12 -3.56 17.28 3.76
C THR A 12 -5.04 17.47 3.46
N ASP A 13 -5.41 17.76 2.21
CA ASP A 13 -6.78 18.00 1.80
C ASP A 13 -7.50 16.74 1.26
N ILE A 14 -6.84 15.58 1.28
CA ILE A 14 -7.42 14.30 0.91
C ILE A 14 -7.43 13.36 2.11
N ASP A 15 -8.51 12.60 2.24
CA ASP A 15 -8.63 11.55 3.24
C ASP A 15 -8.49 10.16 2.59
N PHE A 16 -8.14 9.16 3.39
CA PHE A 16 -8.08 7.79 2.92
C PHE A 16 -9.43 7.30 2.40
N ALA A 17 -10.53 7.71 3.02
CA ALA A 17 -11.89 7.35 2.59
C ALA A 17 -12.23 7.83 1.17
N ASP A 18 -11.54 8.86 0.64
CA ASP A 18 -11.74 9.33 -0.73
C ASP A 18 -11.34 8.29 -1.79
N LEU A 19 -10.50 7.32 -1.42
CA LEU A 19 -10.15 6.19 -2.30
C LEU A 19 -11.35 5.32 -2.66
N LYS A 20 -12.40 5.33 -1.83
CA LYS A 20 -13.61 4.51 -2.00
C LYS A 20 -13.26 3.05 -2.30
N LEU A 21 -12.42 2.47 -1.44
CA LEU A 21 -11.97 1.11 -1.60
C LEU A 21 -13.17 0.16 -1.64
N SER A 22 -13.15 -0.73 -2.61
CA SER A 22 -14.10 -1.82 -2.72
C SER A 22 -13.39 -3.10 -3.11
N ARG A 23 -13.91 -4.23 -2.66
CA ARG A 23 -13.47 -5.54 -3.13
C ARG A 23 -14.52 -6.09 -4.08
N ASP A 24 -14.10 -6.38 -5.30
CA ASP A 24 -14.94 -6.94 -6.34
C ASP A 24 -15.20 -8.44 -6.08
N ALA A 25 -16.20 -9.00 -6.76
CA ALA A 25 -16.59 -10.41 -6.56
C ALA A 25 -15.45 -11.40 -6.88
N ASP A 26 -14.54 -11.02 -7.77
CA ASP A 26 -13.36 -11.81 -8.16
C ASP A 26 -12.18 -11.62 -7.19
N GLY A 27 -12.36 -10.88 -6.09
CA GLY A 27 -11.33 -10.65 -5.06
C GLY A 27 -10.38 -9.48 -5.34
N HIS A 28 -10.48 -8.88 -6.53
CA HIS A 28 -9.72 -7.69 -6.90
C HIS A 28 -10.14 -6.47 -6.07
N VAL A 29 -9.18 -5.61 -5.75
CA VAL A 29 -9.44 -4.35 -5.07
C VAL A 29 -9.57 -3.23 -6.10
N SER A 30 -10.69 -2.52 -6.02
CA SER A 30 -11.03 -1.35 -6.82
C SER A 30 -10.92 -0.08 -5.95
N PHE A 31 -10.47 1.02 -6.55
CA PHE A 31 -10.28 2.31 -5.89
C PHE A 31 -10.29 3.46 -6.90
N ASP A 32 -10.44 4.68 -6.40
CA ASP A 32 -10.46 5.89 -7.22
C ASP A 32 -9.04 6.32 -7.63
N TRP A 33 -8.68 6.01 -8.87
CA TRP A 33 -7.41 6.41 -9.49
C TRP A 33 -7.20 7.93 -9.58
N GLN A 34 -8.23 8.76 -9.44
CA GLN A 34 -8.04 10.21 -9.37
C GLN A 34 -7.29 10.60 -8.09
N ILE A 35 -7.55 9.92 -6.97
CA ILE A 35 -6.88 10.18 -5.69
C ILE A 35 -5.40 9.81 -5.77
N ILE A 36 -5.09 8.65 -6.35
CA ILE A 36 -3.70 8.22 -6.58
C ILE A 36 -2.95 9.23 -7.46
N LYS A 37 -3.58 9.69 -8.56
CA LYS A 37 -3.00 10.74 -9.41
C LYS A 37 -2.71 12.03 -8.64
N ARG A 38 -3.62 12.48 -7.77
CA ARG A 38 -3.41 13.69 -6.96
C ARG A 38 -2.23 13.56 -5.99
N ILE A 39 -2.05 12.39 -5.37
CA ILE A 39 -0.89 12.10 -4.50
C ILE A 39 0.41 12.14 -5.31
N CYS A 40 0.40 11.49 -6.47
CA CYS A 40 1.51 11.49 -7.42
C CYS A 40 1.88 12.91 -7.86
N ASP A 41 0.90 13.70 -8.29
CA ASP A 41 1.09 15.09 -8.73
C ASP A 41 1.66 15.96 -7.60
N HIS A 42 1.11 15.85 -6.38
CA HIS A 42 1.63 16.57 -5.21
C HIS A 42 3.09 16.20 -4.90
N SER A 43 3.42 14.93 -5.08
CA SER A 43 4.75 14.39 -4.84
C SER A 43 5.70 14.58 -6.03
N HIS A 44 5.22 15.12 -7.15
CA HIS A 44 5.95 15.23 -8.43
C HIS A 44 6.48 13.87 -8.92
N VAL A 45 5.71 12.80 -8.68
CA VAL A 45 6.02 11.42 -9.09
C VAL A 45 5.07 11.02 -10.23
N PRO A 46 5.57 10.50 -11.37
CA PRO A 46 4.69 10.02 -12.43
C PRO A 46 3.88 8.81 -11.96
N VAL A 47 2.56 8.85 -12.17
CA VAL A 47 1.63 7.78 -11.77
C VAL A 47 1.95 6.45 -12.45
N GLU A 48 2.56 6.49 -13.64
CA GLU A 48 3.02 5.31 -14.38
C GLU A 48 3.99 4.44 -13.57
N LEU A 49 4.76 5.04 -12.65
CA LEU A 49 5.65 4.28 -11.76
C LEU A 49 4.89 3.41 -10.75
N LEU A 50 3.62 3.71 -10.50
CA LEU A 50 2.76 2.89 -9.64
C LEU A 50 1.94 1.89 -10.44
N SER A 51 1.53 2.22 -11.68
CA SER A 51 0.75 1.32 -12.53
C SER A 51 1.60 0.26 -13.24
N ASP A 52 2.83 0.61 -13.61
CA ASP A 52 3.71 -0.25 -14.41
C ASP A 52 4.70 -1.04 -13.53
N ALA A 53 4.70 -0.78 -12.22
CA ALA A 53 5.53 -1.51 -11.27
C ALA A 53 5.11 -3.00 -11.24
N PRO A 54 6.04 -3.93 -11.51
CA PRO A 54 5.77 -5.36 -11.41
C PRO A 54 5.62 -5.74 -9.94
N GLU A 55 4.36 -5.91 -9.53
CA GLU A 55 3.92 -6.30 -8.18
C GLU A 55 4.28 -5.23 -7.11
N ASP A 56 3.37 -4.96 -6.17
CA ASP A 56 3.53 -3.99 -5.06
C ASP A 56 3.47 -2.46 -5.30
N GLY A 57 3.37 -1.95 -6.53
CA GLY A 57 3.37 -0.49 -6.77
C GLY A 57 2.31 0.30 -6.00
N VAL A 58 1.05 0.18 -6.43
CA VAL A 58 -0.08 0.86 -5.77
C VAL A 58 -0.51 0.19 -4.47
N ALA A 59 -0.38 -1.14 -4.37
CA ALA A 59 -0.74 -1.89 -3.16
C ALA A 59 0.11 -1.48 -1.95
N GLY A 60 1.44 -1.35 -2.13
CA GLY A 60 2.34 -0.90 -1.07
C GLY A 60 2.07 0.54 -0.63
N LEU A 61 1.65 1.42 -1.56
CA LEU A 61 1.17 2.76 -1.22
C LEU A 61 -0.11 2.69 -0.36
N LEU A 62 -1.11 1.91 -0.77
CA LEU A 62 -2.39 1.79 -0.07
C LEU A 62 -2.18 1.29 1.37
N VAL A 63 -1.39 0.23 1.56
CA VAL A 63 -1.08 -0.32 2.89
C VAL A 63 -0.33 0.71 3.74
N SER A 64 0.73 1.34 3.21
CA SER A 64 1.53 2.32 3.95
C SER A 64 0.71 3.55 4.35
N TRP A 65 -0.12 4.07 3.45
CA TRP A 65 -0.99 5.21 3.74
C TRP A 65 -2.05 4.84 4.77
N TYR A 66 -2.66 3.66 4.64
CA TYR A 66 -3.67 3.20 5.60
C TYR A 66 -3.09 3.02 7.01
N MET A 67 -1.89 2.46 7.14
CA MET A 67 -1.18 2.39 8.43
C MET A 67 -0.98 3.78 9.06
N MET A 68 -0.61 4.78 8.28
CA MET A 68 -0.48 6.16 8.75
C MET A 68 -1.85 6.76 9.14
N HIS A 69 -2.88 6.54 8.33
CA HIS A 69 -4.24 6.99 8.60
C HIS A 69 -4.74 6.44 9.95
N ARG A 70 -4.55 5.14 10.21
CA ARG A 70 -4.94 4.49 11.47
C ARG A 70 -4.14 5.00 12.67
N GLN A 71 -2.84 5.24 12.52
CA GLN A 71 -2.00 5.84 13.57
C GLN A 71 -2.45 7.25 13.98
N HIS A 72 -3.05 8.01 13.06
CA HIS A 72 -3.62 9.33 13.33
C HIS A 72 -5.08 9.30 13.82
N GLY A 73 -5.63 8.12 14.16
CA GLY A 73 -7.01 7.98 14.61
C GLY A 73 -8.04 8.00 13.47
N GLY A 74 -7.59 7.78 12.24
CA GLY A 74 -8.44 7.64 11.07
C GLY A 74 -9.41 6.46 11.16
N THR A 75 -10.46 6.52 10.36
CA THR A 75 -11.56 5.56 10.39
C THR A 75 -11.11 4.20 9.85
N GLN A 76 -11.74 3.14 10.33
CA GLN A 76 -11.48 1.80 9.82
C GLN A 76 -12.10 1.62 8.44
N ASP A 77 -11.35 1.06 7.50
CA ASP A 77 -11.83 0.63 6.18
C ASP A 77 -11.66 -0.90 6.07
N PRO A 78 -12.74 -1.69 5.89
CA PRO A 78 -12.65 -3.14 5.93
C PRO A 78 -11.77 -3.73 4.82
N VAL A 79 -11.76 -3.11 3.62
CA VAL A 79 -10.94 -3.59 2.50
C VAL A 79 -9.47 -3.30 2.76
N ALA A 80 -9.16 -2.14 3.33
CA ALA A 80 -7.79 -1.78 3.69
C ALA A 80 -7.25 -2.60 4.88
N GLU A 81 -8.11 -2.98 5.83
CA GLU A 81 -7.73 -3.89 6.92
C GLU A 81 -7.37 -5.28 6.39
N ASP A 82 -8.16 -5.81 5.44
CA ASP A 82 -7.86 -7.08 4.78
C ASP A 82 -6.52 -7.00 4.03
N LEU A 83 -6.31 -5.96 3.22
CA LEU A 83 -5.05 -5.74 2.49
C LEU A 83 -3.84 -5.63 3.43
N MET A 84 -3.98 -4.91 4.55
CA MET A 84 -2.90 -4.81 5.53
C MET A 84 -2.60 -6.17 6.16
N ALA A 85 -3.63 -6.93 6.52
CA ALA A 85 -3.46 -8.26 7.09
C ALA A 85 -2.82 -9.25 6.10
N GLU A 86 -3.21 -9.19 4.83
CA GLU A 86 -2.60 -9.96 3.72
C GLU A 86 -1.11 -9.61 3.60
N ALA A 87 -0.77 -8.31 3.48
CA ALA A 87 0.62 -7.85 3.36
C ALA A 87 1.47 -8.23 4.59
N MET A 88 0.92 -8.14 5.80
CA MET A 88 1.61 -8.58 7.03
C MET A 88 1.82 -10.10 7.07
N ALA A 89 0.85 -10.88 6.59
CA ALA A 89 0.97 -12.33 6.51
C ALA A 89 1.99 -12.76 5.45
N GLU A 90 2.05 -12.05 4.31
CA GLU A 90 3.04 -12.26 3.26
C GLU A 90 4.46 -11.91 3.72
N ASP A 91 4.66 -10.81 4.45
CA ASP A 91 5.96 -10.49 5.05
C ASP A 91 6.38 -11.56 6.07
N ALA A 92 5.46 -12.00 6.93
CA ALA A 92 5.71 -13.05 7.91
C ALA A 92 6.02 -14.41 7.27
N ALA A 93 5.35 -14.76 6.16
CA ALA A 93 5.59 -15.99 5.40
C ALA A 93 6.83 -15.89 4.48
N GLY A 94 7.16 -14.67 4.04
CA GLY A 94 8.28 -14.32 3.19
C GLY A 94 9.59 -14.13 3.94
N GLN A 95 9.58 -14.11 5.28
CA GLN A 95 10.78 -14.31 6.08
C GLN A 95 11.23 -15.78 5.97
N PRO A 96 12.29 -16.11 5.21
CA PRO A 96 12.90 -17.41 5.38
C PRO A 96 13.42 -17.43 6.83
N TYR A 97 13.12 -18.49 7.58
CA TYR A 97 13.96 -18.86 8.70
C TYR A 97 15.42 -18.76 8.27
N SER A 98 16.10 -17.69 8.67
CA SER A 98 17.52 -17.51 8.42
C SER A 98 18.23 -18.39 9.44
N HIS A 99 18.29 -19.69 9.16
CA HIS A 99 19.28 -20.54 9.83
C HIS A 99 20.64 -19.97 9.46
N ALA A 100 21.39 -19.49 10.45
CA ALA A 100 22.77 -19.09 10.26
C ALA A 100 23.53 -20.23 9.55
N PRO A 101 24.15 -20.01 8.38
CA PRO A 101 25.07 -20.97 7.83
C PRO A 101 26.34 -20.94 8.68
N GLY A 102 26.62 -22.03 9.41
CA GLY A 102 27.82 -22.10 10.25
C GLY A 102 27.79 -23.18 11.33
N ARG A 103 27.66 -24.44 10.94
CA ARG A 103 28.31 -25.53 11.68
C ARG A 103 29.33 -26.19 10.75
N ALA A 104 30.56 -25.72 10.86
CA ALA A 104 31.78 -26.47 10.56
C ALA A 104 32.82 -26.07 11.62
#